data_AF-A0A6A3LF49-F1
#
_entry.id   AF-A0A6A3LF49-F1
#
_cell.length_a   1.000
_cell.length_b   1.000
_cell.length_c   1.000
_cell.angle_alpha   90.00
_cell.angle_beta   90.00
_cell.angle_gamma   90.00
#
_symmetry.space_group_name_H-M   'P 1'
#
loop_
_entity.id
_entity.type
_entity.pdbx_description
1 polymer ?
#
loop_
_entity_poly.entity_id
_entity_poly.type
_entity_poly.pdbx_seq_one_letter_code
_entity_poly.pdbx_strand_id
1 'polypeptide(L)'
;MVRGQTANDYRPNKNMVPAVLNKVCKGYERLEELQQIVHGGVEVRLSKMPPRQVKHPPNHADLLEQWPEIIISPFGVVDKGGEDASVTGRTIHDLSYPEGTSINDCTDQDSIIKPDYTHCDAVATEILKSKRAHPNARVCVMAGDVASVFRNISIHSDSVYLFAGHIKEDDVIVIELAAPFGLTGSPGFYKIAGGAVAYVHGSHTTDVFPDGIFNYHWVDDHFNVAVDVGTACDDANRSLRYAMVVVMGADAINPLNARAFN
;
A
#
# COMPACT_ATOMS: atom_id res chain seq x y z
N MET A 1 14.73 2.67 25.18
CA MET A 1 13.62 3.65 25.18
C MET A 1 14.18 5.05 25.46
N VAL A 2 14.64 5.75 24.42
CA VAL A 2 15.40 7.01 24.56
C VAL A 2 14.41 8.18 24.37
N ARG A 3 14.20 9.00 25.43
CA ARG A 3 13.31 10.20 25.51
C ARG A 3 11.93 10.04 26.18
N GLY A 4 11.77 9.17 27.18
CA GLY A 4 10.55 9.15 28.03
C GLY A 4 9.25 8.73 27.33
N GLN A 5 9.33 8.29 26.08
CA GLN A 5 8.24 7.65 25.34
C GLN A 5 8.01 6.26 25.89
N THR A 6 6.81 5.86 26.22
CA THR A 6 6.45 4.50 26.66
C THR A 6 6.23 3.56 25.47
N ALA A 7 6.11 2.26 25.72
CA ALA A 7 5.69 1.28 24.70
C ALA A 7 4.29 1.55 24.10
N ASN A 8 3.53 2.48 24.71
CA ASN A 8 2.20 2.88 24.23
C ASN A 8 2.26 4.19 23.41
N ASP A 9 3.42 4.84 23.28
CA ASP A 9 3.58 6.10 22.55
C ASP A 9 3.90 5.83 21.07
N TYR A 10 2.96 5.17 20.38
CA TYR A 10 3.02 4.96 18.94
C TYR A 10 3.02 6.30 18.22
N ARG A 11 3.89 6.45 17.23
CA ARG A 11 3.85 7.60 16.32
C ARG A 11 2.89 7.27 15.19
N PRO A 12 1.69 7.87 15.14
CA PRO A 12 0.75 7.59 14.07
C PRO A 12 1.34 8.01 12.73
N ASN A 13 0.90 7.34 11.67
CA ASN A 13 1.28 7.67 10.31
C ASN A 13 0.91 9.14 10.02
N LYS A 14 1.91 10.00 9.78
CA LYS A 14 1.67 11.44 9.58
C LYS A 14 0.90 11.75 8.30
N ASN A 15 0.86 10.82 7.36
CA ASN A 15 0.16 10.98 6.08
C ASN A 15 -1.34 10.65 6.20
N MET A 16 -1.73 9.88 7.22
CA MET A 16 -3.09 9.41 7.43
C MET A 16 -3.66 9.98 8.73
N VAL A 17 -4.74 10.77 8.65
CA VAL A 17 -5.27 11.47 9.82
C VAL A 17 -6.47 10.69 10.39
N PRO A 18 -6.38 10.06 11.59
CA PRO A 18 -7.44 9.22 12.17
C PRO A 18 -8.83 9.87 12.18
N ALA A 19 -8.89 11.14 12.61
CA ALA A 19 -10.15 11.88 12.71
C ALA A 19 -10.81 12.14 11.35
N VAL A 20 -9.99 12.34 10.30
CA VAL A 20 -10.47 12.52 8.93
C VAL A 20 -11.02 11.20 8.40
N LEU A 21 -10.28 10.10 8.58
CA LEU A 21 -10.69 8.76 8.15
C LEU A 21 -12.01 8.32 8.80
N ASN A 22 -12.18 8.56 10.10
CA ASN A 22 -13.45 8.28 10.81
C ASN A 22 -14.65 9.01 10.19
N LYS A 23 -14.42 10.19 9.61
CA LYS A 23 -15.47 10.98 8.97
C LYS A 23 -15.73 10.51 7.54
N VAL A 24 -14.69 10.37 6.71
CA VAL A 24 -14.85 10.12 5.27
C VAL A 24 -15.09 8.65 4.95
N CYS A 25 -14.58 7.73 5.76
CA CYS A 25 -14.78 6.28 5.61
C CYS A 25 -15.91 5.76 6.51
N LYS A 26 -16.85 6.61 6.94
CA LYS A 26 -17.95 6.22 7.82
C LYS A 26 -18.91 5.27 7.11
N GLY A 27 -18.74 3.97 7.36
CA GLY A 27 -19.48 2.89 6.69
C GLY A 27 -18.60 2.00 5.82
N TYR A 28 -17.30 2.30 5.72
CA TYR A 28 -16.33 1.36 5.16
C TYR A 28 -16.19 0.16 6.10
N GLU A 29 -16.37 -1.04 5.55
CA GLU A 29 -16.44 -2.29 6.32
C GLU A 29 -15.16 -2.56 7.14
N ARG A 30 -13.99 -2.13 6.63
CA ARG A 30 -12.66 -2.30 7.27
C ARG A 30 -12.12 -1.02 7.90
N LEU A 31 -13.01 -0.12 8.34
CA LEU A 31 -12.59 1.13 8.99
C LEU A 31 -11.81 0.86 10.27
N GLU A 32 -12.17 -0.17 11.04
CA GLU A 32 -11.49 -0.49 12.29
C GLU A 32 -10.04 -0.94 12.05
N GLU A 33 -9.82 -1.84 11.09
CA GLU A 33 -8.48 -2.29 10.69
C GLU A 33 -7.66 -1.15 10.08
N LEU A 34 -8.29 -0.27 9.29
CA LEU A 34 -7.63 0.94 8.79
C LEU A 34 -7.16 1.83 9.95
N GLN A 35 -8.00 2.02 10.97
CA GLN A 35 -7.61 2.79 12.16
C GLN A 35 -6.46 2.14 12.92
N GLN A 36 -6.44 0.81 13.05
CA GLN A 36 -5.32 0.10 13.68
C GLN A 36 -4.00 0.35 12.95
N ILE A 37 -4.00 0.25 11.62
CA ILE A 37 -2.82 0.53 10.77
C ILE A 37 -2.35 1.98 10.94
N VAL A 38 -3.27 2.94 11.03
CA VAL A 38 -2.91 4.36 11.13
C VAL A 38 -2.28 4.69 12.48
N HIS A 39 -2.76 4.07 13.55
CA HIS A 39 -2.26 4.33 14.91
C HIS A 39 -0.96 3.59 15.20
N GLY A 40 -0.89 2.30 14.88
CA GLY A 40 0.22 1.43 15.26
C GLY A 40 1.14 1.03 14.12
N GLY A 41 0.68 1.10 12.87
CA GLY A 41 1.30 0.42 11.74
C GLY A 41 0.78 -1.01 11.59
N VAL A 42 1.22 -1.68 10.52
CA VAL A 42 0.91 -3.07 10.23
C VAL A 42 1.75 -3.99 11.10
N GLU A 43 1.09 -4.84 11.88
CA GLU A 43 1.73 -5.92 12.63
C GLU A 43 1.88 -7.16 11.73
N VAL A 44 3.09 -7.69 11.65
CA VAL A 44 3.40 -8.88 10.86
C VAL A 44 3.39 -10.09 11.77
N ARG A 45 2.37 -10.92 11.63
CA ARG A 45 2.26 -12.16 12.41
C ARG A 45 3.10 -13.26 11.78
N LEU A 46 3.76 -14.02 12.64
CA LEU A 46 4.65 -15.11 12.25
C LEU A 46 4.00 -16.45 12.63
N SER A 47 3.97 -17.39 11.69
CA SER A 47 3.55 -18.78 11.94
C SER A 47 4.66 -19.60 12.60
N LYS A 48 5.91 -19.18 12.40
CA LYS A 48 7.11 -19.72 13.02
C LYS A 48 8.15 -18.60 13.16
N MET A 49 8.99 -18.67 14.19
CA MET A 49 10.08 -17.70 14.35
C MET A 49 11.18 -17.95 13.30
N PRO A 50 11.66 -16.90 12.61
CA PRO A 50 12.89 -16.98 11.82
C PRO A 50 14.06 -17.45 12.69
N PRO A 51 15.02 -18.19 12.12
CA PRO A 51 16.19 -18.62 12.87
C PRO A 51 16.99 -17.39 13.33
N ARG A 52 17.37 -17.39 14.61
CA ARG A 52 18.20 -16.32 15.16
C ARG A 52 19.55 -16.30 14.45
N GLN A 53 19.94 -15.14 13.96
CA GLN A 53 21.23 -14.98 13.31
C GLN A 53 22.32 -14.94 14.39
N VAL A 54 23.34 -15.79 14.23
CA VAL A 54 24.45 -15.93 15.20
C VAL A 54 25.72 -15.24 14.69
N LYS A 55 25.79 -14.99 13.39
CA LYS A 55 26.86 -14.23 12.74
C LYS A 55 26.32 -12.87 12.36
N HIS A 56 26.91 -11.85 12.94
CA HIS A 56 26.53 -10.46 12.77
C HIS A 56 27.68 -9.68 12.12
N PRO A 57 27.38 -8.55 11.44
CA PRO A 57 28.41 -7.61 11.00
C PRO A 57 29.35 -7.22 12.16
N PRO A 58 30.68 -7.25 11.97
CA PRO A 58 31.65 -7.16 13.06
C PRO A 58 31.69 -5.82 13.80
N ASN A 59 31.12 -4.77 13.22
CA ASN A 59 31.33 -3.38 13.67
C ASN A 59 30.09 -2.74 14.30
N HIS A 60 28.93 -3.41 14.27
CA HIS A 60 27.68 -3.01 14.92
C HIS A 60 27.31 -3.96 16.08
N ALA A 61 28.33 -4.57 16.68
CA ALA A 61 28.16 -5.50 17.79
C ALA A 61 27.34 -4.85 18.91
N ASP A 62 27.49 -3.55 19.15
CA ASP A 62 26.74 -2.80 20.15
C ASP A 62 25.24 -2.72 19.88
N LEU A 63 24.80 -2.45 18.64
CA LEU A 63 23.38 -2.45 18.28
C LEU A 63 22.79 -3.87 18.31
N LEU A 64 23.55 -4.85 17.82
CA LEU A 64 23.11 -6.24 17.70
C LEU A 64 23.14 -6.98 19.05
N GLU A 65 24.01 -6.57 19.97
CA GLU A 65 23.97 -6.95 21.38
C GLU A 65 22.77 -6.34 22.09
N GLN A 66 22.40 -5.09 21.76
CA GLN A 66 21.24 -4.41 22.34
C GLN A 66 19.90 -4.90 21.76
N TRP A 67 19.89 -5.37 20.51
CA TRP A 67 18.68 -5.87 19.84
C TRP A 67 18.90 -7.24 19.17
N PRO A 68 19.07 -8.29 19.98
CA PRO A 68 19.41 -9.63 19.50
C PRO A 68 18.34 -10.32 18.64
N GLU A 69 17.12 -9.80 18.64
CA GLU A 69 15.98 -10.30 17.89
C GLU A 69 15.98 -9.85 16.42
N ILE A 70 16.77 -8.83 16.05
CA ILE A 70 16.76 -8.25 14.72
C ILE A 70 17.16 -9.28 13.65
N ILE A 71 16.40 -9.30 12.55
CA ILE A 71 16.63 -10.19 11.42
C ILE A 71 17.16 -9.37 10.24
N ILE A 72 18.35 -9.73 9.78
CA ILE A 72 19.03 -9.07 8.66
C ILE A 72 18.81 -9.88 7.39
N SER A 73 17.99 -9.36 6.48
CA SER A 73 17.85 -9.88 5.13
C SER A 73 18.88 -9.25 4.18
N PRO A 74 19.34 -9.96 3.14
CA PRO A 74 20.18 -9.36 2.12
C PRO A 74 19.38 -8.33 1.30
N PHE A 75 20.10 -7.43 0.62
CA PHE A 75 19.51 -6.56 -0.39
C PHE A 75 19.62 -7.20 -1.77
N GLY A 76 18.55 -7.11 -2.54
CA GLY A 76 18.52 -7.42 -3.97
C GLY A 76 18.31 -6.14 -4.80
N VAL A 77 18.60 -6.21 -6.09
CA VAL A 77 18.28 -5.15 -7.05
C VAL A 77 17.36 -5.76 -8.12
N VAL A 78 16.20 -5.13 -8.32
CA VAL A 78 15.24 -5.53 -9.35
C VAL A 78 15.22 -4.47 -10.45
N ASP A 79 15.34 -4.90 -11.71
CA ASP A 79 15.18 -4.05 -12.89
C ASP A 79 13.81 -3.34 -12.87
N LYS A 80 13.81 -2.05 -13.21
CA LYS A 80 12.60 -1.25 -13.40
C LYS A 80 12.58 -0.56 -14.76
N GLY A 81 12.53 -1.31 -15.85
CA GLY A 81 12.23 -0.73 -17.17
C GLY A 81 12.78 -1.44 -18.40
N GLY A 82 13.32 -2.66 -18.28
CA GLY A 82 13.90 -3.38 -19.42
C GLY A 82 15.30 -2.89 -19.79
N GLU A 83 15.89 -2.06 -18.94
CA GLU A 83 17.33 -1.76 -18.94
C GLU A 83 18.00 -2.64 -17.89
N ASP A 84 19.26 -3.04 -18.12
CA ASP A 84 19.97 -3.90 -17.17
C ASP A 84 19.91 -3.34 -15.73
N ALA A 85 19.62 -4.21 -14.76
CA ALA A 85 19.57 -3.88 -13.33
C ALA A 85 20.89 -3.30 -12.81
N SER A 86 21.99 -3.51 -13.54
CA SER A 86 23.30 -2.88 -13.29
C SER A 86 23.34 -1.37 -13.59
N VAL A 87 22.38 -0.84 -14.36
CA VAL A 87 22.29 0.56 -14.79
C VAL A 87 21.13 1.27 -14.09
N THR A 88 19.96 0.63 -14.03
CA THR A 88 18.79 1.16 -13.30
C THR A 88 18.07 0.03 -12.57
N GLY A 89 17.89 0.17 -11.27
CA GLY A 89 17.19 -0.84 -10.47
C GLY A 89 16.62 -0.29 -9.18
N ARG A 90 15.63 -1.01 -8.65
CA ARG A 90 15.08 -0.79 -7.31
C ARG A 90 15.76 -1.73 -6.34
N THR A 91 16.42 -1.17 -5.34
CA THR A 91 16.89 -1.95 -4.20
C THR A 91 15.71 -2.43 -3.38
N ILE A 92 15.70 -3.71 -3.03
CA ILE A 92 14.67 -4.35 -2.20
C ILE A 92 15.32 -5.18 -1.10
N HIS A 93 14.63 -5.34 0.03
CA HIS A 93 14.97 -6.41 0.97
C HIS A 93 14.58 -7.74 0.33
N ASP A 94 15.53 -8.68 0.26
CA ASP A 94 15.21 -10.04 -0.16
C ASP A 94 14.62 -10.80 1.04
N LEU A 95 13.31 -10.65 1.19
CA LEU A 95 12.52 -11.23 2.27
C LEU A 95 12.14 -12.69 2.00
N SER A 96 12.51 -13.22 0.84
CA SER A 96 12.31 -14.62 0.44
C SER A 96 13.58 -15.47 0.57
N TYR A 97 14.69 -14.86 0.99
CA TYR A 97 15.96 -15.54 1.23
C TYR A 97 16.31 -15.61 2.73
N PRO A 98 16.90 -16.72 3.21
CA PRO A 98 17.04 -17.99 2.51
C PRO A 98 15.73 -18.78 2.48
N GLU A 99 15.49 -19.52 1.40
CA GLU A 99 14.29 -20.34 1.21
C GLU A 99 14.05 -21.30 2.39
N GLY A 100 12.80 -21.40 2.81
CA GLY A 100 12.31 -22.23 3.91
C GLY A 100 12.42 -21.57 5.30
N THR A 101 13.21 -20.52 5.44
CA THR A 101 13.44 -19.81 6.72
C THR A 101 13.46 -18.29 6.60
N SER A 102 13.09 -17.78 5.42
CA SER A 102 12.99 -16.35 5.16
C SER A 102 11.83 -15.72 5.93
N ILE A 103 11.78 -14.38 5.95
CA ILE A 103 10.65 -13.65 6.57
C ILE A 103 9.34 -14.05 5.89
N ASN A 104 9.31 -14.18 4.57
CA ASN A 104 8.13 -14.58 3.83
C ASN A 104 7.70 -16.03 4.13
N ASP A 105 8.65 -16.94 4.37
CA ASP A 105 8.35 -18.33 4.77
C ASP A 105 7.83 -18.43 6.22
N CYS A 106 8.25 -17.49 7.07
CA CYS A 106 7.88 -17.42 8.48
C CYS A 106 6.59 -16.63 8.74
N THR A 107 6.18 -15.78 7.79
CA THR A 107 4.96 -14.98 7.89
C THR A 107 3.73 -15.89 7.92
N ASP A 108 2.81 -15.63 8.84
CA ASP A 108 1.53 -16.32 8.92
C ASP A 108 0.59 -15.85 7.80
N GLN A 109 0.47 -16.65 6.76
CA GLN A 109 -0.36 -16.30 5.61
C GLN A 109 -1.86 -16.32 5.91
N ASP A 110 -2.30 -17.03 6.94
CA ASP A 110 -3.71 -17.07 7.33
C ASP A 110 -4.13 -15.80 8.07
N SER A 111 -3.17 -15.05 8.62
CA SER A 111 -3.40 -13.72 9.22
C SER A 111 -3.53 -12.58 8.21
N ILE A 112 -3.12 -12.80 6.96
CA ILE A 112 -3.12 -11.78 5.91
C ILE A 112 -4.52 -11.69 5.31
N ILE A 113 -5.06 -10.47 5.25
CA ILE A 113 -6.32 -10.21 4.53
C ILE A 113 -6.11 -10.51 3.05
N LYS A 114 -6.90 -11.46 2.53
CA LYS A 114 -6.85 -11.82 1.10
C LYS A 114 -7.61 -10.76 0.31
N PRO A 115 -7.02 -10.19 -0.76
CA PRO A 115 -7.73 -9.25 -1.62
C PRO A 115 -8.96 -9.92 -2.25
N ASP A 116 -10.15 -9.35 -2.01
CA ASP A 116 -11.34 -9.71 -2.78
C ASP A 116 -11.11 -9.32 -4.24
N TYR A 117 -10.96 -10.32 -5.10
CA TYR A 117 -10.84 -10.14 -6.54
C TYR A 117 -12.23 -9.95 -7.14
N THR A 118 -12.48 -8.73 -7.62
CA THR A 118 -13.58 -8.47 -8.54
C THR A 118 -13.09 -8.76 -9.95
N HIS A 119 -13.83 -9.57 -10.70
CA HIS A 119 -13.45 -9.86 -12.08
C HIS A 119 -13.56 -8.58 -12.95
N CYS A 120 -12.68 -8.45 -13.95
CA CYS A 120 -12.61 -7.24 -14.79
C CYS A 120 -13.82 -7.06 -15.73
N ASP A 121 -14.73 -8.04 -15.76
CA ASP A 121 -16.01 -7.95 -16.47
C ASP A 121 -16.92 -6.87 -15.89
N ALA A 122 -16.74 -6.48 -14.63
CA ALA A 122 -17.41 -5.33 -14.02
C ALA A 122 -17.15 -4.04 -14.83
N VAL A 123 -15.90 -3.82 -15.26
CA VAL A 123 -15.53 -2.65 -16.09
C VAL A 123 -16.20 -2.73 -17.46
N ALA A 124 -16.14 -3.89 -18.11
CA ALA A 124 -16.80 -4.09 -19.40
C ALA A 124 -18.33 -3.90 -19.31
N THR A 125 -18.94 -4.39 -18.23
CA THR A 125 -20.37 -4.27 -17.97
C THR A 125 -20.78 -2.80 -17.82
N GLU A 126 -20.00 -2.01 -17.07
CA GLU A 126 -20.27 -0.59 -16.90
C GLU A 126 -20.09 0.20 -18.19
N ILE A 127 -19.08 -0.14 -19.01
CA ILE A 127 -18.90 0.46 -20.35
C ILE A 127 -20.13 0.19 -21.22
N LEU A 128 -20.60 -1.06 -21.27
CA LEU A 128 -21.78 -1.44 -22.06
C LEU A 128 -23.06 -0.80 -21.55
N LYS A 129 -23.22 -0.64 -20.22
CA LYS A 129 -24.33 0.07 -19.61
C LYS A 129 -24.31 1.56 -19.99
N SER A 130 -23.16 2.21 -19.82
CA SER A 130 -22.92 3.61 -20.18
C SER A 130 -23.19 3.86 -21.67
N LYS A 131 -22.73 2.97 -22.55
CA LYS A 131 -22.94 3.10 -24.00
C LYS A 131 -24.41 2.91 -24.40
N ARG A 132 -25.16 2.05 -23.73
CA ARG A 132 -26.60 1.88 -23.96
C ARG A 132 -27.41 3.10 -23.51
N ALA A 133 -27.05 3.69 -22.37
CA ALA A 133 -27.71 4.88 -21.84
C ALA A 133 -27.38 6.15 -22.67
N HIS A 134 -26.16 6.22 -23.21
CA HIS A 134 -25.69 7.36 -24.01
C HIS A 134 -25.06 6.90 -25.34
N PRO A 135 -25.85 6.46 -26.32
CA PRO A 135 -25.35 5.86 -27.56
C PRO A 135 -24.39 6.75 -28.35
N ASN A 136 -24.64 8.06 -28.35
CA ASN A 136 -23.87 9.03 -29.12
C ASN A 136 -22.72 9.67 -28.33
N ALA A 137 -22.65 9.43 -27.03
CA ALA A 137 -21.56 9.95 -26.21
C ALA A 137 -20.35 8.99 -26.26
N ARG A 138 -19.17 9.57 -26.06
CA ARG A 138 -17.95 8.81 -25.79
C ARG A 138 -18.01 8.29 -24.36
N VAL A 139 -17.56 7.06 -24.15
CA VAL A 139 -17.36 6.50 -22.81
C VAL A 139 -15.86 6.46 -22.58
N CYS A 140 -15.41 7.09 -21.51
CA CYS A 140 -14.00 7.16 -21.13
C CYS A 140 -13.70 6.16 -20.02
N VAL A 141 -12.62 5.40 -20.19
CA VAL A 141 -12.02 4.60 -19.13
C VAL A 141 -10.80 5.35 -18.62
N MET A 142 -10.75 5.63 -17.33
CA MET A 142 -9.68 6.39 -16.69
C MET A 142 -9.02 5.50 -15.66
N ALA A 143 -7.70 5.37 -15.73
CA ALA A 143 -6.91 4.73 -14.69
C ALA A 143 -6.34 5.78 -13.73
N GLY A 144 -6.19 5.41 -12.46
CA GLY A 144 -5.41 6.13 -11.48
C GLY A 144 -4.63 5.13 -10.64
N ASP A 145 -3.35 5.39 -10.46
CA ASP A 145 -2.48 4.59 -9.59
C ASP A 145 -2.04 5.44 -8.39
N VAL A 146 -2.00 4.79 -7.22
CA VAL A 146 -1.60 5.41 -5.95
C VAL A 146 -0.07 5.37 -5.83
N ALA A 147 0.55 6.55 -5.84
CA ALA A 147 2.00 6.68 -5.83
C ALA A 147 2.64 6.13 -4.54
N SER A 148 3.77 5.44 -4.71
CA SER A 148 4.65 4.95 -3.63
C SER A 148 3.90 4.21 -2.53
N VAL A 149 2.87 3.48 -2.93
CA VAL A 149 1.89 2.80 -2.12
C VAL A 149 2.52 2.20 -0.85
N PHE A 150 3.39 1.22 -0.97
CA PHE A 150 3.98 0.51 0.18
C PHE A 150 4.68 1.43 1.21
N ARG A 151 5.21 2.58 0.80
CA ARG A 151 5.86 3.56 1.70
C ARG A 151 4.87 4.35 2.54
N ASN A 152 3.61 4.45 2.10
CA ASN A 152 2.55 5.15 2.84
C ASN A 152 1.98 4.32 3.98
N ILE A 153 2.35 3.04 4.14
CA ILE A 153 1.87 2.17 5.21
C ILE A 153 3.05 1.86 6.14
N SER A 154 2.97 2.30 7.40
CA SER A 154 3.99 2.02 8.41
C SER A 154 3.93 0.57 8.90
N ILE A 155 5.07 0.01 9.30
CA ILE A 155 5.16 -1.26 10.03
C ILE A 155 5.08 -0.99 11.54
N HIS A 156 4.41 -1.88 12.26
CA HIS A 156 4.28 -1.81 13.70
C HIS A 156 5.64 -1.93 14.40
N SER A 157 5.85 -1.21 15.51
CA SER A 157 7.12 -1.23 16.25
C SER A 157 7.52 -2.64 16.70
N ASP A 158 6.54 -3.50 16.94
CA ASP A 158 6.76 -4.89 17.34
C ASP A 158 7.04 -5.80 16.14
N SER A 159 7.18 -5.25 14.93
CA SER A 159 7.48 -6.00 13.71
C SER A 159 8.65 -5.42 12.91
N VAL A 160 9.08 -4.16 13.16
CA VAL A 160 10.19 -3.55 12.41
C VAL A 160 11.50 -4.31 12.52
N TYR A 161 11.71 -5.08 13.60
CA TYR A 161 12.90 -5.89 13.79
C TYR A 161 13.07 -7.00 12.73
N LEU A 162 11.99 -7.34 12.00
CA LEU A 162 12.00 -8.32 10.91
C LEU A 162 12.55 -7.77 9.59
N PHE A 163 12.70 -6.44 9.48
CA PHE A 163 12.96 -5.76 8.20
C PHE A 163 14.27 -5.00 8.22
N ALA A 164 15.32 -5.61 8.77
CA ALA A 164 16.66 -5.05 8.69
C ALA A 164 17.42 -5.57 7.46
N GLY A 165 18.38 -4.79 6.99
CA GLY A 165 19.36 -5.17 5.99
C GLY A 165 20.71 -4.56 6.30
N HIS A 166 21.78 -5.18 5.80
CA HIS A 166 23.15 -4.72 6.00
C HIS A 166 23.80 -4.39 4.67
N ILE A 167 24.29 -3.15 4.54
CA ILE A 167 25.15 -2.72 3.45
C ILE A 167 26.58 -2.94 3.94
N LYS A 168 27.27 -3.92 3.36
CA LYS A 168 28.58 -4.37 3.86
C LYS A 168 29.69 -3.38 3.57
N GLU A 169 29.59 -2.69 2.44
CA GLU A 169 30.60 -1.78 1.89
C GLU A 169 30.78 -0.55 2.78
N ASP A 170 29.66 0.04 3.20
CA ASP A 170 29.64 1.20 4.09
C ASP A 170 29.45 0.81 5.55
N ASP A 171 29.23 -0.48 5.79
CA ASP A 171 28.95 -1.05 7.10
C ASP A 171 27.80 -0.30 7.79
N VAL A 172 26.62 -0.37 7.18
CA VAL A 172 25.40 0.31 7.67
C VAL A 172 24.27 -0.69 7.80
N ILE A 173 23.55 -0.63 8.93
CA ILE A 173 22.28 -1.34 9.11
C ILE A 173 21.14 -0.40 8.76
N VAL A 174 20.28 -0.85 7.87
CA VAL A 174 19.05 -0.16 7.47
C VAL A 174 17.87 -0.96 7.99
N ILE A 175 16.95 -0.30 8.70
CA ILE A 175 15.69 -0.90 9.16
C ILE A 175 14.56 -0.20 8.43
N GLU A 176 13.78 -0.96 7.67
CA GLU A 176 12.62 -0.44 6.96
C GLU A 176 11.45 -0.26 7.96
N LEU A 177 10.86 0.95 7.95
CA LEU A 177 9.79 1.34 8.86
C LEU A 177 8.43 1.42 8.16
N ALA A 178 8.41 1.31 6.84
CA ALA A 178 7.22 1.15 6.03
C ALA A 178 7.07 -0.29 5.52
N ALA A 179 5.92 -0.65 4.98
CA ALA A 179 5.74 -1.98 4.42
C ALA A 179 6.74 -2.19 3.27
N PRO A 180 7.69 -3.14 3.37
CA PRO A 180 8.69 -3.29 2.34
C PRO A 180 8.07 -3.91 1.08
N PHE A 181 8.64 -3.54 -0.06
CA PHE A 181 8.40 -4.27 -1.30
C PHE A 181 8.95 -5.70 -1.17
N GLY A 182 8.17 -6.69 -1.58
CA GLY A 182 8.57 -8.11 -1.52
C GLY A 182 8.09 -8.87 -0.28
N LEU A 183 7.44 -8.23 0.70
CA LEU A 183 6.77 -8.94 1.80
C LEU A 183 5.46 -9.59 1.31
N THR A 184 5.25 -10.87 1.59
CA THR A 184 4.07 -11.64 1.14
C THR A 184 2.74 -11.02 1.59
N GLY A 185 2.70 -10.35 2.75
CA GLY A 185 1.51 -9.67 3.28
C GLY A 185 1.22 -8.29 2.69
N SER A 186 2.19 -7.68 1.99
CA SER A 186 2.06 -6.29 1.51
C SER A 186 0.79 -6.02 0.71
N PRO A 187 0.35 -6.87 -0.25
CA PRO A 187 -0.90 -6.64 -0.99
C PRO A 187 -2.16 -6.68 -0.11
N GLY A 188 -2.19 -7.53 0.92
CA GLY A 188 -3.33 -7.66 1.83
C GLY A 188 -3.49 -6.44 2.73
N PHE A 189 -2.38 -5.93 3.28
CA PHE A 189 -2.39 -4.68 4.04
C PHE A 189 -2.82 -3.50 3.16
N TYR A 190 -2.38 -3.52 1.91
CA TYR A 190 -2.77 -2.50 0.95
C TYR A 190 -4.25 -2.52 0.58
N LYS A 191 -4.87 -3.71 0.51
CA LYS A 191 -6.30 -3.84 0.22
C LYS A 191 -7.18 -3.04 1.18
N ILE A 192 -6.76 -2.85 2.43
CA ILE A 192 -7.50 -2.03 3.40
C ILE A 192 -7.47 -0.55 3.00
N ALA A 193 -6.27 -0.03 2.75
CA ALA A 193 -6.06 1.35 2.35
C ALA A 193 -6.66 1.66 0.96
N GLY A 194 -6.37 0.85 -0.05
CA GLY A 194 -6.92 0.98 -1.40
C GLY A 194 -8.44 0.78 -1.42
N GLY A 195 -8.97 -0.12 -0.58
CA GLY A 195 -10.40 -0.29 -0.38
C GLY A 195 -11.07 0.94 0.23
N ALA A 196 -10.40 1.64 1.15
CA ALA A 196 -10.89 2.90 1.68
C ALA A 196 -10.89 4.03 0.64
N VAL A 197 -9.86 4.11 -0.22
CA VAL A 197 -9.86 5.03 -1.38
C VAL A 197 -11.05 4.72 -2.30
N ALA A 198 -11.25 3.45 -2.63
CA ALA A 198 -12.36 2.98 -3.45
C ALA A 198 -13.73 3.32 -2.84
N TYR A 199 -13.88 3.14 -1.53
CA TYR A 199 -15.09 3.47 -0.79
C TYR A 199 -15.40 4.97 -0.82
N VAL A 200 -14.42 5.82 -0.49
CA VAL A 200 -14.59 7.29 -0.50
C VAL A 200 -14.90 7.77 -1.91
N HIS A 201 -14.17 7.28 -2.91
CA HIS A 201 -14.40 7.66 -4.29
C HIS A 201 -15.79 7.23 -4.80
N GLY A 202 -16.18 5.98 -4.56
CA GLY A 202 -17.48 5.44 -4.97
C GLY A 202 -18.66 6.07 -4.24
N SER A 203 -18.45 6.56 -3.01
CA SER A 203 -19.48 7.24 -2.22
C SER A 203 -19.68 8.71 -2.59
N HIS A 204 -18.82 9.27 -3.45
CA HIS A 204 -18.99 10.65 -3.91
C HIS A 204 -20.13 10.75 -4.91
N THR A 205 -21.11 11.57 -4.56
CA THR A 205 -22.25 11.88 -5.42
C THR A 205 -22.14 13.28 -6.01
N THR A 206 -22.63 13.43 -7.23
CA THR A 206 -22.75 14.70 -7.95
C THR A 206 -24.06 14.68 -8.74
N ASP A 207 -24.43 15.80 -9.37
CA ASP A 207 -25.61 15.83 -10.26
C ASP A 207 -25.50 14.82 -11.43
N VAL A 208 -24.28 14.46 -11.83
CA VAL A 208 -24.01 13.49 -12.89
C VAL A 208 -23.88 12.06 -12.35
N PHE A 209 -23.54 11.89 -11.07
CA PHE A 209 -23.37 10.61 -10.39
C PHE A 209 -24.24 10.56 -9.11
N PRO A 210 -25.57 10.53 -9.22
CA PRO A 210 -26.45 10.60 -8.05
C PRO A 210 -26.32 9.38 -7.13
N ASP A 211 -25.99 8.22 -7.71
CA ASP A 211 -25.84 6.95 -6.99
C ASP A 211 -24.37 6.62 -6.64
N GLY A 212 -23.46 7.57 -6.87
CA GLY A 212 -22.02 7.37 -6.70
C GLY A 212 -21.27 7.12 -8.00
N ILE A 213 -19.94 7.20 -7.93
CA ILE A 213 -19.05 7.02 -9.08
C ILE A 213 -18.64 5.55 -9.19
N PHE A 214 -18.73 4.98 -10.39
CA PHE A 214 -18.20 3.64 -10.63
C PHE A 214 -16.68 3.62 -10.41
N ASN A 215 -16.21 2.71 -9.55
CA ASN A 215 -14.79 2.47 -9.32
C ASN A 215 -14.52 0.97 -9.21
N TYR A 216 -13.71 0.46 -10.12
CA TYR A 216 -13.05 -0.83 -10.00
C TYR A 216 -11.66 -0.61 -9.40
N HIS A 217 -11.22 -1.42 -8.44
CA HIS A 217 -9.86 -1.31 -7.90
C HIS A 217 -9.23 -2.67 -7.71
N TRP A 218 -7.91 -2.74 -7.91
CA TRP A 218 -7.10 -3.88 -7.62
C TRP A 218 -5.80 -3.42 -6.95
N VAL A 219 -5.70 -3.66 -5.64
CA VAL A 219 -4.58 -3.21 -4.80
C VAL A 219 -4.40 -1.69 -4.89
N ASP A 220 -3.48 -1.20 -5.71
CA ASP A 220 -3.10 0.20 -5.94
C ASP A 220 -3.68 0.82 -7.22
N ASP A 221 -4.15 -0.02 -8.15
CA ASP A 221 -4.78 0.42 -9.39
C ASP A 221 -6.27 0.71 -9.18
N HIS A 222 -6.73 1.86 -9.68
CA HIS A 222 -8.11 2.29 -9.70
C HIS A 222 -8.56 2.58 -11.14
N PHE A 223 -9.75 2.12 -11.51
CA PHE A 223 -10.34 2.29 -12.83
C PHE A 223 -11.75 2.86 -12.72
N ASN A 224 -11.99 3.92 -13.48
CA ASN A 224 -13.27 4.60 -13.56
C ASN A 224 -13.84 4.50 -14.97
N VAL A 225 -15.16 4.46 -15.05
CA VAL A 225 -15.91 4.54 -16.30
C VAL A 225 -16.85 5.72 -16.21
N ALA A 226 -16.71 6.68 -17.11
CA ALA A 226 -17.57 7.86 -17.17
C ALA A 226 -17.96 8.16 -18.60
N VAL A 227 -19.17 8.67 -18.78
CA VAL A 227 -19.65 9.17 -20.07
C VAL A 227 -19.11 10.59 -20.26
N ASP A 228 -18.47 10.88 -21.38
CA ASP A 228 -17.86 12.17 -21.68
C ASP A 228 -18.91 13.23 -22.04
N VAL A 229 -19.66 13.63 -21.02
CA VAL A 229 -20.73 14.64 -21.09
C VAL A 229 -20.58 15.57 -19.90
N GLY A 230 -20.57 16.88 -20.17
CA GLY A 230 -20.43 17.90 -19.14
C GLY A 230 -19.13 17.72 -18.35
N THR A 231 -19.22 17.63 -17.03
CA THR A 231 -18.08 17.52 -16.11
C THR A 231 -17.79 16.10 -15.65
N ALA A 232 -18.49 15.08 -16.16
CA ALA A 232 -18.45 13.72 -15.62
C ALA A 232 -17.02 13.14 -15.46
N CYS A 233 -16.19 13.25 -16.49
CA CYS A 233 -14.82 12.73 -16.47
C CYS A 233 -13.95 13.52 -15.48
N ASP A 234 -14.10 14.84 -15.46
CA ASP A 234 -13.39 15.72 -14.53
C ASP A 234 -13.77 15.45 -13.07
N ASP A 235 -15.07 15.26 -12.80
CA ASP A 235 -15.60 15.00 -11.47
C ASP A 235 -15.13 13.63 -10.97
N ALA A 236 -15.12 12.61 -11.83
CA ALA A 236 -14.55 11.30 -11.50
C ALA A 236 -13.05 11.39 -11.18
N ASN A 237 -12.25 12.07 -12.00
CA ASN A 237 -10.82 12.24 -11.76
C ASN A 237 -10.52 13.06 -10.49
N ARG A 238 -11.24 14.18 -10.26
CA ARG A 238 -11.09 14.98 -9.03
C ARG A 238 -11.49 14.19 -7.80
N SER A 239 -12.57 13.43 -7.89
CA SER A 239 -13.07 12.58 -6.81
C SER A 239 -12.05 11.50 -6.42
N LEU A 240 -11.45 10.82 -7.40
CA LEU A 240 -10.40 9.82 -7.13
C LEU A 240 -9.16 10.45 -6.48
N ARG A 241 -8.68 11.58 -7.02
CA ARG A 241 -7.53 12.31 -6.45
C ARG A 241 -7.79 12.77 -5.02
N TYR A 242 -8.99 13.29 -4.74
CA TYR A 242 -9.40 13.62 -3.38
C TYR A 242 -9.37 12.40 -2.48
N ALA A 243 -9.94 11.27 -2.92
CA ALA A 243 -9.98 10.03 -2.16
C ALA A 243 -8.57 9.52 -1.81
N MET A 244 -7.64 9.56 -2.78
CA MET A 244 -6.24 9.21 -2.56
C MET A 244 -5.59 10.11 -1.49
N VAL A 245 -5.77 11.43 -1.57
CA VAL A 245 -5.18 12.38 -0.62
C VAL A 245 -5.76 12.25 0.77
N VAL A 246 -7.08 12.14 0.87
CA VAL A 246 -7.77 12.13 2.17
C VAL A 246 -7.52 10.83 2.93
N VAL A 247 -7.29 9.72 2.21
CA VAL A 247 -7.00 8.42 2.80
C VAL A 247 -5.51 8.24 3.07
N MET A 248 -4.65 8.57 2.11
CA MET A 248 -3.23 8.18 2.10
C MET A 248 -2.25 9.36 2.18
N GLY A 249 -2.74 10.60 2.18
CA GLY A 249 -1.91 11.80 2.22
C GLY A 249 -1.52 12.34 0.84
N ALA A 250 -0.89 13.51 0.81
CA ALA A 250 -0.58 14.24 -0.43
C ALA A 250 0.38 13.48 -1.37
N ASP A 251 1.30 12.69 -0.80
CA ASP A 251 2.30 11.94 -1.55
C ASP A 251 1.72 10.74 -2.33
N ALA A 252 0.45 10.42 -2.09
CA ALA A 252 -0.27 9.35 -2.77
C ALA A 252 -0.70 9.71 -4.20
N ILE A 253 -0.72 11.00 -4.57
CA ILE A 253 -1.03 11.41 -5.94
C ILE A 253 0.19 11.21 -6.83
N ASN A 254 0.04 10.37 -7.85
CA ASN A 254 0.97 10.36 -8.96
C ASN A 254 0.64 11.51 -9.94
N PRO A 255 1.58 12.44 -10.21
CA PRO A 255 1.33 13.57 -11.11
C PRO A 255 1.10 13.14 -12.57
N LEU A 256 1.47 11.91 -12.96
CA LEU A 256 1.44 11.43 -14.35
C LEU A 256 0.18 10.62 -14.75
N ASN A 257 -0.74 10.36 -13.81
CA ASN A 257 -1.65 9.22 -13.93
C ASN A 257 -3.02 9.42 -14.59
N ALA A 258 -3.44 10.62 -15.00
CA ALA A 258 -4.71 10.73 -15.71
C ALA A 258 -4.52 10.40 -17.20
N ARG A 259 -4.62 9.12 -17.56
CA ARG A 259 -4.72 8.68 -18.96
C ARG A 259 -6.14 8.23 -19.25
N ALA A 260 -6.84 8.98 -20.10
CA ALA A 260 -8.06 8.50 -20.74
C ALA A 260 -7.64 7.49 -21.82
N PHE A 261 -8.11 6.25 -21.69
CA PHE A 261 -8.02 5.28 -22.77
C PHE A 261 -9.20 5.51 -23.72
N ASN A 262 -8.90 5.68 -25.01
CA ASN A 262 -9.89 5.82 -26.08
C ASN A 262 -10.22 4.47 -26.69
#